data_AF-A0A523YZP0-F1
#
_entry.id   AF-A0A523YZP0-F1
#
_cell.length_a   1.000
_cell.length_b   1.000
_cell.length_c   1.000
_cell.angle_alpha   90.00
_cell.angle_beta   90.00
_cell.angle_gamma   90.00
#
_symmetry.space_group_name_H-M   'P 1'
#
loop_
_entity.id
_entity.type
_entity.pdbx_description
1 polymer ?
#
loop_
_entity_poly.entity_id
_entity_poly.type
_entity_poly.pdbx_seq_one_letter_code
_entity_poly.pdbx_strand_id
1 'polypeptide(L)' 'VLTVAALGETLADARAKAYRNVQHIHFSRCHYRRDIAAPAQEARVE' A
#
# COMPACT_ATOMS: atom_id res chain seq x y z
N VAL A 1 -5.24 -11.97 9.31
CA VAL A 1 -4.82 -11.25 8.07
C VAL A 1 -5.66 -9.99 7.99
N LEU A 2 -5.04 -8.84 7.76
CA LEU A 2 -5.72 -7.54 7.64
C LEU A 2 -5.58 -7.02 6.21
N THR A 3 -6.62 -6.38 5.70
CA THR A 3 -6.57 -5.66 4.43
C THR A 3 -6.82 -4.19 4.72
N VAL A 4 -5.85 -3.33 4.36
CA VAL A 4 -6.00 -1.89 4.44
C VAL A 4 -6.28 -1.36 3.04
N ALA A 5 -7.43 -0.71 2.87
CA ALA A 5 -7.86 -0.09 1.62
C ALA A 5 -8.20 1.38 1.85
N ALA A 6 -8.13 2.18 0.80
CA ALA A 6 -8.52 3.58 0.82
C ALA A 6 -9.13 3.99 -0.52
N LEU A 7 -10.05 4.95 -0.47
CA LEU A 7 -10.59 5.61 -1.65
C LEU A 7 -9.81 6.90 -1.95
N GLY A 8 -9.64 7.21 -3.23
CA GLY A 8 -8.99 8.42 -3.71
C GLY A 8 -9.46 8.75 -5.11
N GLU A 9 -9.26 10.01 -5.53
CA GLU A 9 -9.66 10.47 -6.87
C GLU A 9 -8.78 9.86 -7.97
N THR A 10 -7.56 9.46 -7.60
CA THR A 10 -6.61 8.75 -8.46
C THR A 10 -6.04 7.54 -7.75
N LEU A 11 -5.46 6.60 -8.50
CA LEU A 11 -4.76 5.44 -7.94
C LEU A 11 -3.60 5.85 -7.03
N ALA A 12 -2.87 6.91 -7.39
CA ALA A 12 -1.76 7.44 -6.59
C ALA A 12 -2.23 7.96 -5.22
N ASP A 13 -3.35 8.69 -5.20
CA ASP A 13 -3.96 9.20 -3.96
C ASP A 13 -4.49 8.05 -3.08
N ALA A 14 -5.23 7.11 -3.67
CA ALA A 14 -5.72 5.92 -2.97
C ALA A 14 -4.57 5.10 -2.36
N ARG A 15 -3.48 4.88 -3.13
CA ARG A 15 -2.27 4.19 -2.67
C ARG A 15 -1.62 4.92 -1.49
N ALA A 16 -1.42 6.23 -1.60
CA ALA A 16 -0.80 7.02 -0.52
C ALA A 16 -1.61 6.97 0.78
N LYS A 17 -2.94 7.07 0.67
CA LYS A 17 -3.85 6.96 1.82
C LYS A 17 -3.79 5.57 2.47
N ALA A 18 -3.78 4.51 1.66
CA ALA A 18 -3.68 3.14 2.16
C ALA A 18 -2.37 2.93 2.95
N TYR A 19 -1.22 3.31 2.36
CA TYR A 19 0.08 3.15 3.02
C TYR A 19 0.23 4.02 4.28
N ARG A 20 -0.32 5.24 4.30
CA ARG A 20 -0.35 6.06 5.50
C ARG A 20 -1.13 5.38 6.63
N ASN A 21 -2.28 4.78 6.32
CA ASN A 21 -3.09 4.08 7.33
C ASN A 21 -2.39 2.83 7.87
N VAL A 22 -1.61 2.12 7.04
CA VAL A 22 -0.82 0.96 7.50
C VAL A 22 0.19 1.37 8.59
N GLN A 23 0.77 2.58 8.51
CA GLN A 23 1.74 3.07 9.50
C GLN A 23 1.15 3.24 10.91
N HIS A 24 -0.18 3.25 11.07
CA HIS A 24 -0.83 3.33 12.37
C HIS A 24 -1.08 1.96 13.01
N ILE A 25 -0.88 0.86 12.27
CA ILE A 25 -1.19 -0.50 12.71
C ILE A 25 0.12 -1.22 13.10
N HIS A 26 0.21 -1.64 14.36
CA HIS A 26 1.41 -2.32 14.89
C HIS A 26 1.03 -3.59 15.64
N PHE A 27 1.65 -4.70 15.25
CA PHE A 27 1.63 -5.97 15.97
C PHE A 27 2.91 -6.74 15.69
N SER A 28 3.30 -7.62 16.61
CA SER A 28 4.53 -8.41 16.50
C SER A 28 4.57 -9.21 15.20
N ARG A 29 5.68 -9.11 14.47
CA ARG A 29 5.89 -9.75 13.16
C ARG A 29 4.89 -9.31 12.07
N CYS A 30 4.38 -8.07 12.16
CA CYS A 30 3.63 -7.45 11.08
C CYS A 30 4.55 -7.12 9.89
N HIS A 31 4.17 -7.57 8.70
CA HIS A 31 4.87 -7.28 7.45
C HIS A 31 3.86 -6.95 6.35
N TYR A 32 4.24 -6.05 5.46
CA TYR A 32 3.42 -5.69 4.30
C TYR A 32 4.32 -5.30 3.11
N ARG A 33 3.79 -5.51 1.90
CA ARG A 33 4.43 -5.12 0.64
C ARG A 33 4.37 -3.60 0.45
N ARG A 34 5.43 -3.00 -0.10
CA ARG A 34 5.54 -1.53 -0.34
C ARG A 34 5.34 -1.12 -1.80
N ASP A 35 5.17 -2.10 -2.67
CA ASP A 35 5.13 -1.99 -4.13
C ASP A 35 3.72 -2.21 -4.70
N ILE A 36 2.69 -2.30 -3.85
CA ILE A 36 1.31 -2.44 -4.32
C ILE A 36 0.92 -1.16 -5.07
N ALA A 37 0.47 -1.31 -6.32
CA ALA A 37 0.12 -0.23 -7.23
C ALA A 37 1.26 0.80 -7.44
N ALA A 38 2.52 0.37 -7.32
CA ALA A 38 3.65 1.19 -7.72
C ALA A 38 3.61 1.54 -9.23
N PRO A 39 4.18 2.68 -9.65
CA PRO A 39 4.24 3.05 -11.06
C PRO A 39 4.88 1.94 -11.92
N ALA A 40 4.50 1.84 -13.19
CA ALA A 40 4.95 0.77 -14.09
C ALA A 40 6.49 0.62 -14.19
N GLN A 41 7.26 1.68 -13.90
CA GLN A 41 8.72 1.63 -13.84
C GLN A 41 9.27 0.77 -12.69
N GLU A 42 8.48 0.56 -11.63
CA GLU A 42 8.79 -0.28 -10.47
C GLU A 42 8.14 -1.68 -10.56
N ALA A 43 7.20 -1.87 -11.49
CA ALA A 43 6.61 -3.16 -11.79
C ALA A 43 7.58 -3.98 -12.64
N ARG A 44 8.59 -4.59 -12.01
CA ARG A 44 9.39 -5.62 -12.68
C ARG A 44 8.49 -6.77 -13.07
N VAL A 45 8.34 -7.00 -14.37
CA VAL A 45 7.86 -8.25 -14.93
C VAL A 45 9.13 -8.98 -15.38
N GLU A 46 9.58 -9.93 -14.56
CA GLU A 46 10.49 -11.00 -15.00
C GLU A 46 9.65 -12.17 -15.53
#